data_AF-A0A3C1W2S2-F1
#
_entry.id   AF-A0A3C1W2S2-F1
#
_cell.length_a   1.000
_cell.length_b   1.000
_cell.length_c   1.000
_cell.angle_alpha   90.00
_cell.angle_beta   90.00
_cell.angle_gamma   90.00
#
_symmetry.space_group_name_H-M   'P 1'
#
loop_
_entity.id
_entity.type
_entity.pdbx_description
1 polymer ?
#
loop_
_entity_poly.entity_id
_entity_poly.type
_entity_poly.pdbx_seq_one_letter_code
_entity_poly.pdbx_strand_id
1 'polypeptide(L)'
;AGEPDAEEEAEPAEEDHHMTEGTEEGAIAIISDVDMLFDYFMGDAERGASRNNNNVDFIMNLVENLAGDKDLMTIRGKDSIGRPFEVINDIREKAAAKAAPQRAKNQQLMEKARQTLQEGQEGKDIGGGLMIMGQSDESIEKVQEIEKEIRQLQREENKISRDQRAEIQATINGIEWANMLITPALVLIIGLLVGITRKIKTAAK
;
A
#
# COMPACT_ATOMS: atom_id res chain seq x y z
N ALA A 1 -28.37 31.36 -73.49
CA ALA A 1 -29.79 31.43 -73.11
C ALA A 1 -30.31 30.01 -72.99
N GLY A 2 -30.82 29.65 -71.81
CA GLY A 2 -31.49 28.38 -71.53
C GLY A 2 -30.60 27.33 -70.87
N GLU A 3 -30.38 27.44 -69.55
CA GLU A 3 -30.17 26.25 -68.72
C GLU A 3 -31.56 25.79 -68.23
N PRO A 4 -31.85 24.48 -68.28
CA PRO A 4 -33.17 23.93 -67.98
C PRO A 4 -33.37 23.64 -66.49
N ASP A 5 -34.65 23.49 -66.17
CA ASP A 5 -35.30 23.27 -64.88
C ASP A 5 -34.58 22.34 -63.89
N ALA A 6 -34.53 22.79 -62.64
CA ALA A 6 -34.19 21.99 -61.48
C ALA A 6 -35.39 21.14 -61.07
N GLU A 7 -35.27 19.81 -61.20
CA GLU A 7 -36.15 18.86 -60.52
C GLU A 7 -35.78 18.82 -59.03
N GLU A 8 -36.77 19.07 -58.18
CA GLU A 8 -36.69 19.06 -56.74
C GLU A 8 -36.69 17.60 -56.24
N GLU A 9 -35.54 17.09 -55.84
CA GLU A 9 -35.39 15.77 -55.20
C GLU A 9 -35.95 15.83 -53.77
N ALA A 10 -36.98 15.04 -53.48
CA ALA A 10 -37.59 14.92 -52.16
C ALA A 10 -36.66 14.21 -51.16
N GLU A 11 -36.44 14.83 -50.00
CA GLU A 11 -35.65 14.25 -48.90
C GLU A 11 -36.32 13.00 -48.29
N PRO A 12 -35.54 11.96 -47.91
CA PRO A 12 -36.10 10.75 -47.31
C PRO A 12 -36.54 11.04 -45.87
N ALA A 13 -37.76 10.61 -45.52
CA ALA A 13 -38.28 10.71 -44.17
C ALA A 13 -37.44 9.85 -43.20
N GLU A 14 -36.93 10.48 -42.12
CA GLU A 14 -36.25 9.79 -41.03
C GLU A 14 -37.25 8.86 -40.30
N GLU A 15 -36.92 7.57 -40.22
CA GLU A 15 -37.70 6.62 -39.42
C GLU A 15 -37.47 6.87 -37.93
N ASP A 16 -38.53 7.26 -37.22
CA ASP A 16 -38.50 7.47 -35.78
C ASP A 16 -38.52 6.12 -35.04
N HIS A 17 -37.35 5.70 -34.56
CA HIS A 17 -37.16 4.48 -33.76
C HIS A 17 -37.43 4.68 -32.25
N HIS A 18 -38.04 5.80 -31.85
CA HIS A 18 -38.34 6.05 -30.44
C HIS A 18 -39.45 5.13 -29.90
N MET A 19 -39.13 4.36 -28.85
CA MET A 19 -40.11 3.56 -28.10
C MET A 19 -40.21 4.09 -26.68
N THR A 20 -41.43 4.37 -26.23
CA THR A 20 -41.72 4.88 -24.88
C THR A 20 -41.71 3.79 -23.81
N GLU A 21 -41.81 2.53 -24.21
CA GLU A 21 -41.81 1.37 -23.32
C GLU A 21 -40.90 0.26 -23.88
N GLY A 22 -40.17 -0.41 -22.98
CA GLY A 22 -39.27 -1.51 -23.34
C GLY A 22 -40.04 -2.81 -23.59
N THR A 23 -39.73 -3.48 -24.69
CA THR A 23 -40.38 -4.73 -25.11
C THR A 23 -39.92 -5.96 -24.31
N GLU A 24 -38.72 -5.91 -23.74
CA GLU A 24 -38.10 -7.00 -22.98
C GLU A 24 -37.51 -6.49 -21.65
N GLU A 25 -37.36 -7.41 -20.70
CA GLU A 25 -36.70 -7.11 -19.41
C GLU A 25 -35.20 -6.91 -19.65
N GLY A 26 -34.76 -5.64 -19.65
CA GLY A 26 -33.37 -5.23 -19.81
C GLY A 26 -32.80 -4.66 -18.51
N ALA A 27 -31.50 -4.87 -18.27
CA ALA A 27 -30.77 -4.24 -17.19
C ALA A 27 -29.97 -3.04 -17.72
N ILE A 28 -30.10 -1.88 -17.08
CA ILE A 28 -29.32 -0.67 -17.40
C ILE A 28 -28.58 -0.24 -16.15
N ALA A 29 -27.27 -0.03 -16.28
CA ALA A 29 -26.43 0.52 -15.23
C ALA A 29 -26.00 1.94 -15.60
N ILE A 30 -26.41 2.92 -14.80
CA ILE A 30 -26.03 4.33 -14.98
C ILE A 30 -25.00 4.68 -13.92
N ILE A 31 -23.81 5.08 -14.37
CA ILE A 31 -22.72 5.52 -13.52
C ILE A 31 -22.48 6.99 -13.81
N SER A 32 -22.63 7.84 -12.79
CA SER A 32 -22.53 9.30 -12.95
C SER A 32 -21.09 9.81 -12.93
N ASP A 33 -20.19 9.11 -12.25
CA ASP A 33 -18.80 9.52 -12.07
C ASP A 33 -17.87 8.67 -12.94
N VAL A 34 -17.22 9.31 -13.90
CA VAL A 34 -16.31 8.67 -14.86
C VAL A 34 -14.86 8.68 -14.37
N ASP A 35 -14.53 9.42 -13.30
CA ASP A 35 -13.15 9.50 -12.80
C ASP A 35 -12.65 8.13 -12.34
N MET A 36 -13.55 7.23 -11.95
CA MET A 36 -13.22 5.85 -11.59
C MET A 36 -12.56 5.03 -12.72
N LEU A 37 -12.72 5.46 -13.99
CA LEU A 37 -12.12 4.86 -15.18
C LEU A 37 -10.73 5.41 -15.51
N PHE A 38 -10.29 6.43 -14.79
CA PHE A 38 -8.98 7.03 -15.03
C PHE A 38 -7.87 6.09 -14.53
N ASP A 39 -6.80 5.93 -15.33
CA ASP A 39 -5.70 4.99 -15.07
C ASP A 39 -5.13 5.10 -13.65
N TYR A 40 -5.08 6.31 -13.09
CA TYR A 40 -4.64 6.56 -11.72
C TYR A 40 -5.49 5.81 -10.67
N PHE A 41 -6.81 5.72 -10.89
CA PHE A 41 -7.74 5.04 -9.99
C PHE A 41 -7.94 3.57 -10.35
N MET A 42 -7.62 3.15 -11.56
CA MET A 42 -7.65 1.73 -11.99
C MET A 42 -6.44 0.93 -11.50
N GLY A 43 -5.32 1.60 -11.21
CA GLY A 43 -4.12 1.01 -10.64
C GLY A 43 -3.13 0.48 -11.70
N ASP A 44 -1.88 0.31 -11.28
CA ASP A 44 -0.77 -0.09 -12.14
C ASP A 44 -0.61 -1.62 -12.18
N ALA A 45 -0.69 -2.20 -13.38
CA ALA A 45 -0.55 -3.64 -13.61
C ALA A 45 0.87 -4.17 -13.34
N GLU A 46 1.92 -3.35 -13.50
CA GLU A 46 3.32 -3.78 -13.28
C GLU A 46 3.71 -3.80 -11.80
N ARG A 47 3.05 -2.98 -10.96
CA ARG A 47 3.43 -2.82 -9.55
C ARG A 47 2.75 -3.80 -8.58
N GLY A 48 1.96 -4.75 -9.08
CA GLY A 48 1.40 -5.82 -8.27
C GLY A 48 0.49 -5.31 -7.15
N ALA A 49 -0.78 -5.07 -7.49
CA ALA A 49 -1.90 -5.01 -6.55
C ALA A 49 -1.71 -4.08 -5.34
N SER A 50 -1.62 -2.78 -5.61
CA SER A 50 -2.40 -1.82 -4.84
C SER A 50 -3.71 -1.59 -5.60
N ARG A 51 -4.58 -2.62 -5.64
CA ARG A 51 -6.02 -2.45 -5.96
C ARG A 51 -6.66 -1.72 -4.78
N ASN A 52 -6.18 -0.52 -4.44
CA ASN A 52 -6.73 0.22 -3.31
C ASN A 52 -8.19 0.61 -3.59
N ASN A 53 -8.54 0.70 -4.87
CA ASN A 53 -9.88 0.97 -5.34
C ASN A 53 -10.28 -0.22 -6.24
N ASN A 54 -11.22 -1.05 -5.81
CA ASN A 54 -11.73 -2.22 -6.54
C ASN A 54 -12.58 -1.82 -7.77
N ASN A 55 -12.19 -0.76 -8.49
CA ASN A 55 -12.93 -0.20 -9.62
C ASN A 55 -12.93 -1.17 -10.82
N VAL A 56 -11.79 -1.81 -11.10
CA VAL A 56 -11.69 -2.82 -12.17
C VAL A 56 -12.59 -4.02 -11.87
N ASP A 57 -12.60 -4.48 -10.62
CA ASP A 57 -13.46 -5.59 -10.21
C ASP A 57 -14.94 -5.22 -10.27
N PHE A 58 -15.30 -4.00 -9.86
CA PHE A 58 -16.65 -3.48 -9.98
C PHE A 58 -17.14 -3.46 -11.44
N ILE A 59 -16.36 -2.88 -12.36
CA ILE A 59 -16.73 -2.80 -13.78
C ILE A 59 -16.85 -4.19 -14.39
N MET A 60 -15.91 -5.09 -14.08
CA MET A 60 -15.94 -6.46 -14.57
C MET A 60 -17.17 -7.21 -14.08
N ASN A 61 -17.51 -7.10 -12.79
CA ASN A 61 -18.71 -7.71 -12.22
C ASN A 61 -19.99 -7.11 -12.83
N LEU A 62 -19.99 -5.81 -13.14
CA LEU A 62 -21.11 -5.14 -13.78
C LEU A 62 -21.31 -5.65 -15.21
N VAL A 63 -20.24 -5.76 -15.99
CA VAL A 63 -20.28 -6.31 -17.36
C VAL A 63 -20.76 -7.76 -17.34
N GLU A 64 -20.26 -8.59 -16.42
CA GLU A 64 -20.72 -9.98 -16.25
C GLU A 64 -22.21 -10.05 -15.88
N ASN A 65 -22.67 -9.18 -14.99
CA ASN A 65 -24.08 -9.11 -14.59
C ASN A 65 -24.98 -8.72 -15.77
N LEU A 66 -24.56 -7.73 -16.58
CA LEU A 66 -25.28 -7.29 -17.77
C LEU A 66 -25.23 -8.31 -18.91
N ALA A 67 -24.15 -9.10 -19.02
CA ALA A 67 -24.02 -10.18 -20.00
C ALA A 67 -24.84 -11.44 -19.65
N GLY A 68 -25.45 -11.50 -18.46
CA GLY A 68 -26.42 -12.52 -18.09
C GLY A 68 -25.84 -13.84 -17.56
N ASP A 69 -24.53 -13.93 -17.33
CA ASP A 69 -23.90 -15.14 -16.81
C ASP A 69 -23.96 -15.21 -15.27
N LYS A 70 -25.15 -15.54 -14.76
CA LYS A 70 -25.41 -15.66 -13.31
C LYS A 70 -24.59 -16.78 -12.64
N ASP A 71 -24.18 -17.80 -13.40
CA ASP A 71 -23.43 -18.93 -12.87
C ASP A 71 -21.97 -18.55 -12.62
N LEU A 72 -21.34 -17.76 -13.51
CA LEU A 72 -19.98 -17.26 -13.31
C LEU A 72 -19.85 -16.22 -12.18
N MET A 73 -20.90 -15.46 -11.88
CA MET A 73 -20.92 -14.51 -10.75
C MET A 73 -20.67 -15.19 -9.40
N THR A 74 -21.16 -16.42 -9.21
CA THR A 74 -20.99 -17.15 -7.94
C THR A 74 -19.57 -17.71 -7.76
N ILE A 75 -18.83 -17.92 -8.85
CA ILE A 75 -17.51 -18.55 -8.83
C ILE A 75 -16.41 -17.50 -8.65
N ARG A 76 -16.56 -16.32 -9.28
CA ARG A 76 -15.53 -15.27 -9.30
C ARG A 76 -15.46 -14.43 -8.01
N GLY A 77 -16.53 -14.42 -7.21
CA GLY A 77 -16.65 -13.62 -5.98
C GLY A 77 -16.06 -14.22 -4.71
N LYS A 78 -15.44 -15.42 -4.76
CA LYS A 78 -14.61 -15.88 -3.64
C LYS A 78 -13.26 -15.18 -3.74
N ASP A 79 -13.17 -14.02 -3.09
CA ASP A 79 -11.88 -13.44 -2.72
C ASP A 79 -10.98 -14.59 -2.25
N SER A 80 -9.78 -14.64 -2.84
CA SER A 80 -8.74 -15.54 -2.36
C SER A 80 -8.63 -15.28 -0.87
N ILE A 81 -9.09 -16.25 -0.05
CA ILE A 81 -9.02 -16.16 1.40
C ILE A 81 -7.53 -15.99 1.69
N GLY A 82 -7.13 -14.74 1.91
CA GLY A 82 -5.78 -14.41 2.31
C GLY A 82 -5.52 -15.24 3.56
N ARG A 83 -4.55 -16.13 3.50
CA ARG A 83 -4.05 -16.82 4.69
C ARG A 83 -2.88 -15.99 5.17
N PRO A 84 -3.12 -14.90 5.95
CA PRO A 84 -2.03 -14.10 6.45
C PRO A 84 -1.16 -14.98 7.36
N PHE A 85 0.13 -14.72 7.34
CA PHE A 85 1.04 -15.36 8.29
C PHE A 85 0.82 -14.72 9.68
N GLU A 86 -0.15 -15.23 10.44
CA GLU A 86 -0.52 -14.71 11.77
C GLU A 86 0.68 -14.59 12.71
N VAL A 87 1.56 -15.59 12.72
CA VAL A 87 2.79 -15.59 13.53
C VAL A 87 3.73 -14.46 13.13
N ILE A 88 3.89 -14.18 11.83
CA ILE A 88 4.74 -13.09 11.35
C ILE A 88 4.12 -11.73 11.71
N ASN A 89 2.79 -11.62 11.63
CA ASN A 89 2.08 -10.40 12.01
C ASN A 89 2.25 -10.11 13.51
N ASP A 90 2.11 -11.12 14.37
CA ASP A 90 2.35 -11.01 15.81
C ASP A 90 3.80 -10.59 16.13
N ILE A 91 4.80 -11.12 15.42
CA ILE A 91 6.20 -10.69 15.55
C ILE A 91 6.35 -9.19 15.20
N ARG A 92 5.72 -8.75 14.10
CA ARG A 92 5.77 -7.34 13.67
C ARG A 92 5.07 -6.41 14.66
N GLU A 93 3.91 -6.83 15.18
CA GLU A 93 3.14 -6.09 16.17
C GLU A 93 3.91 -5.94 17.49
N LYS A 94 4.50 -7.02 17.99
CA LYS A 94 5.35 -6.99 19.19
C LYS A 94 6.55 -6.05 19.04
N ALA A 95 7.22 -6.07 17.89
CA ALA A 95 8.32 -5.16 17.61
C ALA A 95 7.85 -3.69 17.50
N ALA A 96 6.66 -3.46 16.93
CA ALA A 96 6.05 -2.13 16.87
C ALA A 96 5.67 -1.60 18.26
N ALA A 97 5.07 -2.44 19.11
CA ALA A 97 4.71 -2.10 20.48
C ALA A 97 5.94 -1.73 21.33
N LYS A 98 7.07 -2.42 21.14
CA LYS A 98 8.34 -2.08 21.80
C LYS A 98 8.91 -0.72 21.35
N ALA A 99 8.77 -0.38 20.07
CA ALA A 99 9.29 0.87 19.50
C ALA A 99 8.36 2.09 19.76
N ALA A 100 7.06 1.85 19.96
CA ALA A 100 6.04 2.89 20.17
C ALA A 100 6.39 3.92 21.27
N PRO A 101 6.79 3.54 22.50
CA PRO A 101 7.09 4.52 23.55
C PRO A 101 8.29 5.40 23.22
N GLN A 102 9.32 4.84 22.57
CA GLN A 102 10.51 5.59 22.17
C GLN A 102 10.18 6.58 21.05
N ARG A 103 9.37 6.16 20.07
CA ARG A 103 8.87 7.05 19.01
C ARG A 103 8.02 8.18 19.57
N ALA A 104 7.09 7.87 20.47
CA ALA A 104 6.24 8.88 21.12
C ALA A 104 7.09 9.92 21.86
N LYS A 105 8.12 9.48 22.60
CA LYS A 105 9.06 10.38 23.27
C LYS A 105 9.79 11.29 22.27
N ASN A 106 10.34 10.74 21.18
CA ASN A 106 11.07 11.53 20.20
C ASN A 106 10.17 12.50 19.43
N GLN A 107 8.92 12.12 19.14
CA GLN A 107 7.93 13.00 18.54
C GLN A 107 7.60 14.18 19.46
N GLN A 108 7.40 13.94 20.76
CA GLN A 108 7.17 15.01 21.73
C GLN A 108 8.36 15.97 21.83
N LEU A 109 9.59 15.46 21.80
CA LEU A 109 10.80 16.30 21.81
C LEU A 109 10.94 17.12 20.53
N MET A 110 10.66 16.51 19.37
CA MET A 110 10.67 17.18 18.07
C MET A 110 9.62 18.30 18.02
N GLU A 111 8.42 18.06 18.54
CA GLU A 111 7.35 19.06 18.57
C GLU A 111 7.71 20.24 19.47
N LYS A 112 8.26 19.98 20.66
CA LYS A 112 8.79 21.04 21.55
C LYS A 112 9.91 21.85 20.89
N ALA A 113 10.88 21.18 20.27
CA ALA A 113 11.98 21.86 19.59
C ALA A 113 11.47 22.76 18.44
N ARG A 114 10.44 22.31 17.69
CA ARG A 114 9.81 23.09 16.63
C ARG A 114 9.02 24.29 17.17
N GLN A 115 8.30 24.13 18.28
CA GLN A 115 7.59 25.23 18.94
C GLN A 115 8.57 26.32 19.40
N THR A 116 9.67 25.95 20.06
CA THR A 116 10.71 26.91 20.48
C THR A 116 11.31 27.65 19.28
N LEU A 117 11.50 26.97 18.15
CA LEU A 117 11.96 27.58 16.90
C LEU A 117 10.95 28.58 16.33
N GLN A 118 9.66 28.26 16.34
CA GLN A 118 8.59 29.14 15.87
C GLN A 118 8.43 30.36 16.79
N GLU A 119 8.39 30.17 18.11
CA GLU A 119 8.31 31.26 19.10
C GLU A 119 9.50 32.22 18.98
N GLY A 120 10.71 31.67 18.74
CA GLY A 120 11.92 32.46 18.49
C GLY A 120 11.89 33.25 17.18
N GLN A 121 11.08 32.82 16.20
CA GLN A 121 10.90 33.49 14.90
C GLN A 121 9.77 34.52 14.91
N GLU A 122 8.69 34.28 15.66
CA GLU A 122 7.50 35.15 15.71
C GLU A 122 7.66 36.34 16.68
N GLY A 123 8.57 36.27 17.67
CA GLY A 123 8.72 37.24 18.75
C GLY A 123 9.32 38.63 18.44
N LYS A 124 9.39 39.11 17.18
CA LYS A 124 9.95 40.44 16.87
C LYS A 124 9.24 41.22 15.74
N ASP A 125 7.91 41.18 15.67
CA ASP A 125 7.14 42.19 14.94
C ASP A 125 6.67 43.31 15.90
N ILE A 126 7.63 44.07 16.46
CA ILE A 126 7.34 45.25 17.28
C ILE A 126 7.68 46.49 16.45
N GLY A 127 6.69 46.96 15.68
CA GLY A 127 6.54 48.35 15.28
C GLY A 127 7.63 48.94 14.38
N GLY A 128 7.41 48.86 13.06
CA GLY A 128 7.99 49.82 12.11
C GLY A 128 9.45 49.58 11.78
N GLY A 129 9.71 48.50 11.05
CA GLY A 129 11.01 48.21 10.47
C GLY A 129 11.32 46.74 10.61
N LEU A 130 11.37 46.05 9.47
CA LEU A 130 11.79 44.66 9.33
C LEU A 130 13.24 44.51 9.81
N MET A 131 13.50 44.54 11.12
CA MET A 131 14.77 44.15 11.69
C MET A 131 14.81 42.63 11.70
N ILE A 132 15.33 42.11 10.60
CA ILE A 132 15.82 40.75 10.43
C ILE A 132 16.62 40.38 11.69
N MET A 133 16.10 39.45 12.48
CA MET A 133 16.72 38.90 13.69
C MET A 133 17.99 38.07 13.41
N GLY A 134 18.55 38.16 12.20
CA GLY A 134 19.73 37.43 11.75
C GLY A 134 21.07 38.10 12.06
N GLN A 135 21.18 38.97 13.08
CA GLN A 135 22.43 39.70 13.37
C GLN A 135 22.92 39.71 14.83
N SER A 136 22.20 39.15 15.82
CA SER A 136 22.82 38.93 17.13
C SER A 136 23.39 37.51 17.20
N ASP A 137 24.71 37.40 17.37
CA ASP A 137 25.43 36.10 17.39
C ASP A 137 24.78 35.07 18.34
N GLU A 138 24.24 35.54 19.47
CA GLU A 138 23.55 34.70 20.47
C GLU A 138 22.23 34.08 19.98
N SER A 139 21.55 34.72 19.03
CA SER A 139 20.29 34.19 18.45
C SER A 139 20.58 33.14 17.37
N ILE A 140 21.64 33.34 16.60
CA ILE A 140 22.12 32.39 15.59
C ILE A 140 22.62 31.12 16.28
N GLU A 141 23.35 31.25 17.39
CA GLU A 141 23.85 30.12 18.17
C GLU A 141 22.71 29.26 18.72
N LYS A 142 21.67 29.87 19.32
CA LYS A 142 20.48 29.16 19.81
C LYS A 142 19.71 28.44 18.71
N VAL A 143 19.53 29.05 17.54
CA VAL A 143 18.89 28.40 16.39
C VAL A 143 19.70 27.19 15.92
N GLN A 144 21.02 27.33 15.82
CA GLN A 144 21.91 26.23 15.45
C GLN A 144 21.91 25.08 16.46
N GLU A 145 21.77 25.37 17.75
CA GLU A 145 21.63 24.34 18.80
C GLU A 145 20.33 23.55 18.64
N ILE A 146 19.19 24.22 18.44
CA ILE A 146 17.90 23.56 18.25
C ILE A 146 17.89 22.74 16.95
N GLU A 147 18.48 23.25 15.87
CA GLU A 147 18.62 22.48 14.62
C GLU A 147 19.50 21.23 14.80
N LYS A 148 20.56 21.32 15.60
CA LYS A 148 21.38 20.14 15.96
C LYS A 148 20.58 19.14 16.77
N GLU A 149 19.77 19.59 17.73
CA GLU A 149 18.89 18.74 18.52
C GLU A 149 17.87 17.99 17.66
N ILE A 150 17.17 18.71 16.76
CA ILE A 150 16.24 18.12 15.79
C ILE A 150 16.94 17.06 14.93
N ARG A 151 18.15 17.35 14.45
CA ARG A 151 18.94 16.40 13.66
C ARG A 151 19.34 15.17 14.47
N GLN A 152 19.63 15.31 15.76
CA GLN A 152 19.90 14.19 16.65
C GLN A 152 18.66 13.32 16.86
N LEU A 153 17.50 13.93 17.12
CA LEU A 153 16.22 13.23 17.28
C LEU A 153 15.83 12.45 16.01
N GLN A 154 16.05 13.02 14.82
CA GLN A 154 15.87 12.30 13.54
C GLN A 154 16.81 11.10 13.39
N ARG A 155 18.07 11.23 13.83
CA ARG A 155 19.03 10.10 13.81
C ARG A 155 18.59 8.99 14.76
N GLU A 156 18.06 9.35 15.93
CA GLU A 156 17.50 8.38 16.87
C GLU A 156 16.26 7.69 16.30
N GLU A 157 15.36 8.41 15.63
CA GLU A 157 14.19 7.80 14.97
C GLU A 157 14.58 6.79 13.87
N ASN A 158 15.61 7.15 13.08
CA ASN A 158 16.19 6.23 12.10
C ASN A 158 16.82 5.00 12.78
N LYS A 159 17.49 5.18 13.92
CA LYS A 159 18.05 4.08 14.70
C LYS A 159 16.95 3.15 15.23
N ILE A 160 15.90 3.70 15.84
CA ILE A 160 14.73 2.94 16.32
C ILE A 160 14.12 2.11 15.18
N SER A 161 13.99 2.72 13.99
CA SER A 161 13.43 2.04 12.83
C SER A 161 14.33 0.93 12.29
N ARG A 162 15.66 1.11 12.34
CA ARG A 162 16.64 0.06 11.98
C ARG A 162 16.61 -1.07 13.00
N ASP A 163 16.60 -0.76 14.28
CA ASP A 163 16.57 -1.75 15.37
C ASP A 163 15.28 -2.59 15.31
N GLN A 164 14.12 -1.94 15.07
CA GLN A 164 12.84 -2.64 14.87
C GLN A 164 12.91 -3.62 13.69
N ARG A 165 13.47 -3.20 12.55
CA ARG A 165 13.63 -4.06 11.37
C ARG A 165 14.59 -5.22 11.66
N ALA A 166 15.70 -4.94 12.34
CA ALA A 166 16.69 -5.95 12.69
C ALA A 166 16.11 -7.02 13.65
N GLU A 167 15.31 -6.62 14.64
CA GLU A 167 14.66 -7.55 15.57
C GLU A 167 13.65 -8.46 14.88
N ILE A 168 12.82 -7.90 13.98
CA ILE A 168 11.88 -8.67 13.17
C ILE A 168 12.64 -9.68 12.30
N GLN A 169 13.69 -9.22 11.60
CA GLN A 169 14.46 -10.07 10.71
C GLN A 169 15.21 -11.17 11.46
N ALA A 170 15.79 -10.87 12.62
CA ALA A 170 16.48 -11.88 13.44
C ALA A 170 15.51 -12.99 13.89
N THR A 171 14.29 -12.62 14.28
CA THR A 171 13.26 -13.57 14.69
C THR A 171 12.81 -14.45 13.52
N ILE A 172 12.51 -13.84 12.36
CA ILE A 172 12.11 -14.56 11.14
C ILE A 172 13.23 -15.50 10.68
N ASN A 173 14.47 -15.00 10.61
CA ASN A 173 15.62 -15.80 10.21
C ASN A 173 15.80 -17.03 11.12
N GLY A 174 15.56 -16.92 12.43
CA GLY A 174 15.62 -18.08 13.33
C GLY A 174 14.63 -19.19 12.95
N ILE A 175 13.40 -18.81 12.60
CA ILE A 175 12.36 -19.75 12.14
C ILE A 175 12.74 -20.35 10.78
N GLU A 176 13.26 -19.53 9.86
CA GLU A 176 13.72 -19.98 8.55
C GLU A 176 14.86 -20.99 8.65
N TRP A 177 15.88 -20.72 9.47
CA TRP A 177 17.00 -21.62 9.71
C TRP A 177 16.54 -22.94 10.32
N ALA A 178 15.64 -22.90 11.29
CA ALA A 178 15.06 -24.12 11.86
C ALA A 178 14.37 -24.95 10.78
N ASN A 179 13.50 -24.34 9.97
CA ASN A 179 12.78 -25.04 8.90
C ASN A 179 13.73 -25.61 7.83
N MET A 180 14.76 -24.86 7.43
CA MET A 180 15.74 -25.28 6.42
C MET A 180 16.61 -26.44 6.91
N LEU A 181 16.97 -26.47 8.20
CA LEU A 181 17.86 -27.49 8.76
C LEU A 181 17.13 -28.77 9.22
N ILE A 182 15.83 -28.70 9.54
CA ILE A 182 15.07 -29.88 9.98
C ILE A 182 15.13 -31.01 8.93
N THR A 183 14.86 -30.70 7.67
CA THR A 183 14.81 -31.71 6.59
C THR A 183 16.15 -32.45 6.40
N PRO A 184 17.29 -31.76 6.16
CA PRO A 184 18.58 -32.44 6.02
C PRO A 184 19.01 -33.14 7.31
N ALA A 185 18.71 -32.58 8.50
CA ALA A 185 19.01 -33.25 9.76
C ALA A 185 18.27 -34.58 9.90
N LEU A 186 16.98 -34.64 9.53
CA LEU A 186 16.20 -35.89 9.54
C LEU A 186 16.80 -36.94 8.60
N VAL A 187 17.20 -36.54 7.39
CA VAL A 187 17.84 -37.45 6.43
C VAL A 187 19.15 -38.01 6.98
N LEU A 188 19.99 -37.16 7.58
CA LEU A 188 21.25 -37.59 8.21
C LEU A 188 21.01 -38.57 9.36
N ILE A 189 20.02 -38.30 10.22
CA ILE A 189 19.67 -39.17 11.34
C ILE A 189 19.22 -40.55 10.83
N ILE A 190 18.31 -40.58 9.85
CA ILE A 190 17.82 -41.85 9.26
C ILE A 190 18.98 -42.62 8.61
N GLY A 191 19.82 -41.93 7.82
CA GLY A 191 21.00 -42.53 7.20
C GLY A 191 21.96 -43.14 8.22
N LEU A 192 22.20 -42.45 9.34
CA LEU A 192 23.06 -42.91 10.41
C LEU A 192 22.47 -44.13 11.14
N LEU A 193 21.17 -44.13 11.43
CA LEU A 193 20.46 -45.28 12.02
C LEU A 193 20.53 -46.52 11.12
N VAL A 194 20.29 -46.37 9.82
CA VAL A 194 20.40 -47.46 8.85
C VAL A 194 21.86 -47.96 8.76
N GLY A 195 22.84 -47.05 8.74
CA GLY A 195 24.25 -47.41 8.71
C GLY A 195 24.69 -48.23 9.92
N ILE A 196 24.29 -47.80 11.13
CA ILE A 196 24.60 -48.50 12.39
C ILE A 196 23.92 -49.87 12.44
N THR A 197 22.62 -49.95 12.12
CA THR A 197 21.89 -51.22 12.15
C THR A 197 22.42 -52.23 11.13
N ARG A 198 22.88 -51.78 9.95
CA ARG A 198 23.58 -52.64 8.99
C ARG A 198 24.93 -53.11 9.52
N LYS A 199 25.75 -52.23 10.11
CA LYS A 199 27.03 -52.64 10.71
C LYS A 199 26.85 -53.69 11.81
N ILE A 200 25.87 -53.52 12.70
CA ILE A 200 25.60 -54.47 13.78
C ILE A 200 25.15 -55.82 13.21
N LYS A 201 24.26 -55.84 12.21
CA LYS A 201 23.80 -57.10 11.58
C LYS A 201 24.89 -57.81 10.78
N THR A 202 25.79 -57.07 10.14
CA THR A 202 26.91 -57.67 9.39
C THR A 202 28.04 -58.14 10.31
N ALA A 203 28.25 -57.52 11.47
CA ALA A 203 29.23 -57.95 12.46
C ALA A 203 28.78 -59.17 13.29
N ALA A 204 27.48 -59.46 13.32
CA ALA A 204 26.89 -60.62 14.00
C ALA A 204 26.81 -61.88 13.11
N LYS A 205 27.41 -61.85 11.91
CA LYS A 205 27.47 -62.97 10.96
C LYS A 205 28.92 -63.35 10.72
#